data_AF-A0A962EJ04-F1
#
_entry.id   AF-A0A962EJ04-F1
#
_cell.length_a   1.000
_cell.length_b   1.000
_cell.length_c   1.000
_cell.angle_alpha   90.00
_cell.angle_beta   90.00
_cell.angle_gamma   90.00
#
_symmetry.space_group_name_H-M   'P 1'
#
loop_
_entity.id
_entity.type
_entity.pdbx_description
1 polymer ?
#
loop_
_entity_poly.entity_id
_entity_poly.type
_entity_poly.pdbx_seq_one_letter_code
_entity_poly.pdbx_strand_id
1 'polypeptide(L)'
;MGKRIALLCLLVSLASAAQAQGRAQVLADSGFRPVPDGFGFANWGGRQYPHAKLTADDVSFLFGDQVCARKQGDTCIPTPAAQLWIDQANKSTEGGHCEGMAALSSAFYLKQEKVDNFGAKQPHELKPDDEWLMRTISTYAVTQYVDPVSATVTNTQKWSLQQIVDELIKTLKARNDYPRIGIFGDSGGHAVTPYRVEQSAPGVYRVFLYDNNYPGAERYLDIDVPKNRWVYSFGALNPSQDPKPWQGSAGTMALTQLSVRYQPLKCPFCPKTPQSGPKATPKPQPKPSAKPQPAPKPQAKPNAKPQAKPTARPQAKPKPKPQAKPKTATQPKPKAPATRPSSAPKRPPAAPTDTWTVYTPSRCTQVQAVSRGSQKQLSMGAAGASNGIDGASMRPIFGSQGCVVQLPRNQEYDVKLVDDGRPSDNPKSEVTVFTDEKVYQVSDVEVGGGATETVRFSGDDFVYEAGARQKPTIRVADSRGQYEVSDFEIQKGRSFKAEEDDSGRIAFSDDDPDLDAYNIDVEIVGDEETLEYELEDVSAGDDGQVLMDIDDEGELDFD
;
A
#
# COMPACT_ATOMS: atom_id res chain seq x y z
N MET A 1 -27.52 -95.72 -21.74
CA MET A 1 -28.31 -94.59 -22.27
C MET A 1 -28.22 -93.44 -21.27
N GLY A 2 -27.48 -92.39 -21.63
CA GLY A 2 -27.21 -91.24 -20.77
C GLY A 2 -28.34 -90.22 -20.79
N LYS A 3 -28.58 -89.58 -19.65
CA LYS A 3 -29.25 -88.28 -19.58
C LYS A 3 -28.31 -87.29 -18.88
N ARG A 4 -27.92 -86.28 -19.64
CA ARG A 4 -27.16 -85.10 -19.21
C ARG A 4 -28.11 -84.17 -18.45
N ILE A 5 -27.72 -83.72 -17.27
CA ILE A 5 -28.17 -82.45 -16.70
C ILE A 5 -26.90 -81.69 -16.34
N ALA A 6 -26.64 -80.61 -17.09
CA ALA A 6 -25.54 -79.72 -16.85
C ALA A 6 -25.93 -78.76 -15.72
N LEU A 7 -25.19 -78.79 -14.61
CA LEU A 7 -25.28 -77.78 -13.56
C LEU A 7 -24.13 -76.79 -13.78
N LEU A 8 -24.46 -75.62 -14.32
CA LEU A 8 -23.54 -74.50 -14.47
C LEU A 8 -23.32 -73.88 -13.08
N CYS A 9 -22.21 -74.20 -12.41
CA CYS A 9 -21.78 -73.44 -11.23
C CYS A 9 -21.13 -72.14 -11.70
N LEU A 10 -21.83 -71.03 -11.49
CA LEU A 10 -21.30 -69.68 -11.63
C LEU A 10 -20.35 -69.43 -10.45
N LEU A 11 -19.05 -69.61 -10.66
CA LEU A 11 -18.02 -69.14 -9.74
C LEU A 11 -17.92 -67.62 -9.88
N VAL A 12 -18.62 -66.89 -9.01
CA VAL A 12 -18.37 -65.47 -8.78
C VAL A 12 -17.07 -65.36 -8.02
N SER A 13 -15.97 -65.12 -8.73
CA SER A 13 -14.71 -64.70 -8.13
C SER A 13 -14.90 -63.28 -7.59
N LEU A 14 -15.10 -63.17 -6.27
CA LEU A 14 -14.85 -61.94 -5.52
C LEU A 14 -13.34 -61.67 -5.58
N ALA A 15 -12.90 -61.05 -6.67
CA ALA A 15 -11.61 -60.39 -6.71
C ALA A 15 -11.70 -59.18 -5.77
N SER A 16 -11.14 -59.31 -4.57
CA SER A 16 -10.85 -58.16 -3.72
C SER A 16 -9.95 -57.20 -4.50
N ALA A 17 -10.52 -56.10 -4.96
CA ALA A 17 -9.79 -54.96 -5.44
C ALA A 17 -9.08 -54.32 -4.24
N ALA A 18 -7.90 -54.84 -3.90
CA ALA A 18 -6.93 -54.07 -3.13
C ALA A 18 -6.46 -52.94 -4.04
N GLN A 19 -7.10 -51.77 -3.92
CA GLN A 19 -6.56 -50.54 -4.48
C GLN A 19 -5.19 -50.34 -3.86
N ALA A 20 -4.14 -50.55 -4.66
CA ALA A 20 -2.81 -50.09 -4.33
C ALA A 20 -2.86 -48.55 -4.22
N GLN A 21 -3.01 -48.04 -3.00
CA GLN A 21 -2.65 -46.66 -2.71
C GLN A 21 -1.13 -46.57 -2.91
N GLY A 22 -0.70 -46.19 -4.12
CA GLY A 22 0.68 -45.82 -4.36
C GLY A 22 1.08 -44.76 -3.35
N ARG A 23 2.17 -44.99 -2.59
CA ARG A 23 2.71 -43.98 -1.68
C ARG A 23 3.01 -42.72 -2.48
N ALA A 24 2.54 -41.57 -1.99
CA ALA A 24 2.84 -40.29 -2.62
C ALA A 24 4.36 -40.10 -2.75
N GLN A 25 4.82 -39.68 -3.92
CA GLN A 25 6.22 -39.42 -4.20
C GLN A 25 6.60 -38.03 -3.69
N VAL A 26 7.57 -37.93 -2.79
CA VAL A 26 8.15 -36.64 -2.40
C VAL A 26 8.96 -36.10 -3.57
N LEU A 27 8.51 -34.99 -4.17
CA LEU A 27 9.19 -34.35 -5.29
C LEU A 27 10.21 -33.32 -4.82
N ALA A 28 9.93 -32.61 -3.73
CA ALA A 28 10.86 -31.66 -3.09
C ALA A 28 10.55 -31.50 -1.61
N ASP A 29 11.58 -31.29 -0.80
CA ASP A 29 11.49 -30.91 0.62
C ASP A 29 12.68 -30.00 0.96
N SER A 30 12.40 -28.76 1.37
CA SER A 30 13.45 -27.78 1.68
C SER A 30 14.12 -28.04 3.03
N GLY A 31 13.49 -28.80 3.91
CA GLY A 31 13.87 -28.96 5.31
C GLY A 31 13.21 -27.95 6.26
N PHE A 32 12.60 -26.88 5.74
CA PHE A 32 11.82 -25.94 6.54
C PHE A 32 10.63 -26.64 7.20
N ARG A 33 10.29 -26.30 8.43
CA ARG A 33 9.12 -26.81 9.16
C ARG A 33 8.37 -25.70 9.89
N PRO A 34 7.03 -25.81 10.05
CA PRO A 34 6.26 -24.89 10.90
C PRO A 34 6.85 -24.72 12.30
N VAL A 35 7.41 -25.81 12.86
CA VAL A 35 8.29 -25.80 14.03
C VAL A 35 9.62 -26.43 13.63
N PRO A 36 10.77 -25.74 13.75
CA PRO A 36 10.95 -24.47 14.46
C PRO A 36 11.02 -23.20 13.57
N ASP A 37 10.87 -23.33 12.25
CA ASP A 37 11.23 -22.26 11.30
C ASP A 37 10.11 -21.25 11.06
N GLY A 38 8.87 -21.58 11.40
CA GLY A 38 7.72 -20.66 11.38
C GLY A 38 7.55 -19.90 12.69
N PHE A 39 6.81 -18.79 12.69
CA PHE A 39 6.50 -18.06 13.91
C PHE A 39 5.63 -18.90 14.86
N GLY A 40 5.80 -18.68 16.17
CA GLY A 40 5.02 -19.33 17.23
C GLY A 40 3.72 -18.60 17.59
N PHE A 41 3.39 -17.52 16.89
CA PHE A 41 2.17 -16.73 17.09
C PHE A 41 1.45 -16.52 15.77
N ALA A 42 0.14 -16.32 15.84
CA ALA A 42 -0.70 -16.22 14.66
C ALA A 42 -0.59 -14.85 14.00
N ASN A 43 -0.84 -14.84 12.69
CA ASN A 43 -1.14 -13.66 11.91
C ASN A 43 -2.25 -12.82 12.59
N TRP A 44 -2.13 -11.52 12.45
CA TRP A 44 -2.98 -10.54 13.11
C TRP A 44 -3.37 -9.42 12.16
N GLY A 45 -4.46 -8.75 12.53
CA GLY A 45 -4.92 -7.51 11.93
C GLY A 45 -5.46 -6.56 13.00
N GLY A 46 -6.14 -5.53 12.55
CA GLY A 46 -6.75 -4.48 13.35
C GLY A 46 -5.75 -3.82 14.30
N ARG A 47 -6.26 -3.45 15.47
CA ARG A 47 -5.48 -2.76 16.51
C ARG A 47 -4.90 -3.71 17.55
N GLN A 48 -4.71 -4.99 17.21
CA GLN A 48 -4.21 -6.00 18.16
C GLN A 48 -2.80 -5.67 18.66
N TYR A 49 -1.93 -5.20 17.75
CA TYR A 49 -0.56 -4.78 18.07
C TYR A 49 -0.30 -3.38 17.51
N PRO A 50 -0.74 -2.31 18.22
CA PRO A 50 -0.59 -0.93 17.74
C PRO A 50 0.88 -0.54 17.49
N HIS A 51 1.80 -1.15 18.21
CA HIS A 51 3.25 -0.96 18.08
C HIS A 51 3.85 -1.56 16.80
N ALA A 52 3.07 -2.32 16.03
CA ALA A 52 3.50 -2.87 14.74
C ALA A 52 3.46 -1.86 13.59
N LYS A 53 2.87 -0.67 13.80
CA LYS A 53 2.74 0.36 12.76
C LYS A 53 4.10 0.83 12.28
N LEU A 54 4.24 0.96 10.97
CA LEU A 54 5.42 1.50 10.32
C LEU A 54 5.66 2.94 10.72
N THR A 55 6.95 3.25 10.87
CA THR A 55 7.45 4.62 11.04
C THR A 55 8.16 5.08 9.78
N ALA A 56 8.48 6.38 9.71
CA ALA A 56 9.31 6.94 8.65
C ALA A 56 10.67 6.24 8.53
N ASP A 57 11.27 5.80 9.63
CA ASP A 57 12.55 5.07 9.61
C ASP A 57 12.42 3.69 8.95
N ASP A 58 11.29 2.99 9.12
CA ASP A 58 11.04 1.70 8.45
C ASP A 58 10.92 1.87 6.94
N VAL A 59 10.29 2.96 6.51
CA VAL A 59 10.08 3.28 5.10
C VAL A 59 11.36 3.84 4.48
N SER A 60 12.14 4.62 5.22
CA SER A 60 13.49 5.05 4.83
C SER A 60 14.44 3.85 4.68
N PHE A 61 14.27 2.80 5.48
CA PHE A 61 15.00 1.55 5.25
C PHE A 61 14.64 0.92 3.88
N LEU A 62 13.38 0.99 3.44
CA LEU A 62 12.96 0.44 2.14
C LEU A 62 13.41 1.30 0.97
N PHE A 63 13.30 2.63 1.08
CA PHE A 63 13.45 3.53 -0.06
C PHE A 63 14.61 4.51 0.02
N GLY A 64 15.30 4.59 1.15
CA GLY A 64 16.43 5.48 1.40
C GLY A 64 16.02 6.85 1.96
N ASP A 65 16.98 7.78 1.97
CA ASP A 65 16.87 9.09 2.63
C ASP A 65 15.83 10.02 1.98
N GLN A 66 15.45 9.77 0.73
CA GLN A 66 14.41 10.52 0.01
C GLN A 66 13.01 10.43 0.65
N VAL A 67 12.82 9.50 1.59
CA VAL A 67 11.61 9.43 2.43
C VAL A 67 11.57 10.60 3.42
N CYS A 68 12.73 11.09 3.83
CA CYS A 68 12.86 12.12 4.86
C CYS A 68 12.93 13.50 4.20
N ALA A 69 12.01 14.40 4.56
CA ALA A 69 12.14 15.82 4.24
C ALA A 69 13.35 16.41 4.99
N ARG A 70 13.52 16.04 6.27
CA ARG A 70 14.69 16.39 7.07
C ARG A 70 15.04 15.30 8.08
N LYS A 71 16.27 15.36 8.62
CA LYS A 71 16.72 14.50 9.72
C LYS A 71 16.92 15.33 10.98
N GLN A 72 16.31 14.90 12.09
CA GLN A 72 16.54 15.46 13.41
C GLN A 72 17.41 14.48 14.21
N GLY A 73 18.73 14.64 14.12
CA GLY A 73 19.65 13.58 14.55
C GLY A 73 19.55 12.36 13.64
N ASP A 74 19.25 11.19 14.20
CA ASP A 74 19.02 9.96 13.44
C ASP A 74 17.54 9.74 13.08
N THR A 75 16.63 10.59 13.55
CA THR A 75 15.18 10.47 13.28
C THR A 75 14.82 11.06 11.93
N CYS A 76 14.17 10.27 11.08
CA CYS A 76 13.55 10.73 9.84
C CYS A 76 12.26 11.50 10.10
N ILE A 77 12.19 12.77 9.67
CA ILE A 77 10.91 13.48 9.51
C ILE A 77 10.46 13.23 8.07
N PRO A 78 9.36 12.50 7.84
CA PRO A 78 8.96 12.11 6.49
C PRO A 78 8.53 13.32 5.66
N THR A 79 8.66 13.20 4.33
CA THR A 79 7.92 14.08 3.42
C THR A 79 6.42 13.85 3.58
N PRO A 80 5.55 14.84 3.32
CA PRO A 80 4.11 14.63 3.39
C PRO A 80 3.61 13.51 2.46
N ALA A 81 4.13 13.40 1.25
CA ALA A 81 3.87 12.27 0.35
C ALA A 81 4.25 10.91 0.97
N ALA A 82 5.39 10.82 1.64
CA ALA A 82 5.80 9.60 2.35
C ALA A 82 4.89 9.31 3.56
N GLN A 83 4.44 10.33 4.28
CA GLN A 83 3.53 10.18 5.41
C GLN A 83 2.18 9.62 4.95
N LEU A 84 1.60 10.14 3.86
CA LEU A 84 0.38 9.55 3.28
C LEU A 84 0.57 8.10 2.84
N TRP A 85 1.74 7.75 2.27
CA TRP A 85 2.03 6.35 1.95
C TRP A 85 2.14 5.47 3.19
N ILE A 86 2.79 5.94 4.25
CA ILE A 86 2.90 5.24 5.54
C ILE A 86 1.52 4.98 6.12
N ASP A 87 0.66 6.00 6.15
CA ASP A 87 -0.70 5.90 6.68
C ASP A 87 -1.52 4.92 5.87
N GLN A 88 -1.43 5.00 4.54
CA GLN A 88 -2.10 4.07 3.64
C GLN A 88 -1.62 2.64 3.87
N ALA A 89 -0.31 2.42 3.95
CA ALA A 89 0.29 1.10 4.12
C ALA A 89 -0.09 0.49 5.48
N ASN A 90 -0.05 1.28 6.56
CA ASN A 90 -0.49 0.87 7.90
C ASN A 90 -1.97 0.47 7.91
N LYS A 91 -2.85 1.30 7.32
CA LYS A 91 -4.27 0.99 7.16
C LYS A 91 -4.48 -0.30 6.36
N SER A 92 -3.70 -0.51 5.31
CA SER A 92 -3.77 -1.72 4.47
C SER A 92 -3.44 -2.99 5.23
N THR A 93 -2.50 -2.92 6.17
CA THR A 93 -2.10 -4.07 7.01
C THR A 93 -3.05 -4.37 8.16
N GLU A 94 -4.05 -3.51 8.42
CA GLU A 94 -5.09 -3.79 9.43
C GLU A 94 -5.95 -5.01 9.03
N GLY A 95 -5.95 -5.47 7.78
CA GLY A 95 -6.60 -6.75 7.46
C GLY A 95 -5.79 -7.96 7.94
N GLY A 96 -4.46 -7.87 7.95
CA GLY A 96 -3.60 -9.05 8.10
C GLY A 96 -2.14 -8.78 7.73
N HIS A 97 -1.23 -9.49 8.39
CA HIS A 97 0.23 -9.46 8.18
C HIS A 97 0.78 -10.76 7.57
N CYS A 98 -0.07 -11.61 7.02
CA CYS A 98 0.31 -12.95 6.52
C CYS A 98 1.47 -12.90 5.52
N GLU A 99 1.49 -11.88 4.65
CA GLU A 99 2.59 -11.65 3.72
C GLU A 99 3.92 -11.43 4.42
N GLY A 100 3.94 -10.53 5.41
CA GLY A 100 5.13 -10.22 6.17
C GLY A 100 5.66 -11.43 6.92
N MET A 101 4.76 -12.20 7.55
CA MET A 101 5.13 -13.40 8.28
C MET A 101 5.63 -14.53 7.38
N ALA A 102 5.02 -14.72 6.20
CA ALA A 102 5.47 -15.74 5.24
C ALA A 102 6.85 -15.40 4.65
N ALA A 103 7.08 -14.12 4.34
CA ALA A 103 8.34 -13.68 3.77
C ALA A 103 9.47 -13.64 4.81
N LEU A 104 9.20 -13.14 6.02
CA LEU A 104 10.22 -13.03 7.07
C LEU A 104 10.64 -14.39 7.64
N SER A 105 9.72 -15.36 7.75
CA SER A 105 10.09 -16.74 8.13
C SER A 105 11.07 -17.37 7.12
N SER A 106 10.82 -17.13 5.83
CA SER A 106 11.72 -17.54 4.74
C SER A 106 13.09 -16.84 4.83
N ALA A 107 13.10 -15.55 5.19
CA ALA A 107 14.33 -14.78 5.37
C ALA A 107 15.16 -15.27 6.55
N PHE A 108 14.53 -15.65 7.66
CA PHE A 108 15.22 -16.31 8.77
C PHE A 108 15.78 -17.67 8.37
N TYR A 109 15.01 -18.48 7.65
CA TYR A 109 15.44 -19.81 7.22
C TYR A 109 16.67 -19.75 6.30
N LEU A 110 16.70 -18.80 5.37
CA LEU A 110 17.84 -18.55 4.48
C LEU A 110 18.95 -17.70 5.12
N LYS A 111 18.80 -17.33 6.41
CA LYS A 111 19.76 -16.51 7.17
C LYS A 111 20.04 -15.14 6.54
N GLN A 112 19.09 -14.62 5.76
CA GLN A 112 19.12 -13.26 5.27
C GLN A 112 18.77 -12.29 6.38
N GLU A 113 17.84 -12.67 7.25
CA GLU A 113 17.60 -12.01 8.53
C GLU A 113 18.08 -12.91 9.66
N LYS A 114 18.47 -12.31 10.79
CA LYS A 114 18.94 -13.06 11.95
C LYS A 114 17.92 -13.02 13.07
N VAL A 115 17.58 -14.19 13.60
CA VAL A 115 16.59 -14.35 14.68
C VAL A 115 17.11 -13.79 16.01
N ASP A 116 18.43 -13.86 16.23
CA ASP A 116 19.11 -13.37 17.43
C ASP A 116 18.98 -11.85 17.63
N ASN A 117 18.83 -11.10 16.53
CA ASN A 117 18.48 -9.66 16.57
C ASN A 117 17.15 -9.37 17.30
N PHE A 118 16.31 -10.40 17.49
CA PHE A 118 15.01 -10.33 18.18
C PHE A 118 14.99 -11.19 19.45
N GLY A 119 16.16 -11.52 19.99
CA GLY A 119 16.30 -12.19 21.30
C GLY A 119 15.97 -13.69 21.32
N ALA A 120 15.85 -14.35 20.17
CA ALA A 120 15.54 -15.78 20.07
C ALA A 120 16.56 -16.55 19.23
N LYS A 121 16.54 -17.89 19.31
CA LYS A 121 17.39 -18.76 18.46
C LYS A 121 16.65 -19.27 17.24
N GLN A 122 15.33 -19.42 17.35
CA GLN A 122 14.48 -19.94 16.30
C GLN A 122 13.23 -19.06 16.11
N PRO A 123 12.70 -18.92 14.89
CA PRO A 123 11.51 -18.09 14.64
C PRO A 123 10.31 -18.48 15.51
N HIS A 124 10.15 -19.77 15.83
CA HIS A 124 9.04 -20.26 16.65
C HIS A 124 9.07 -19.76 18.11
N GLU A 125 10.24 -19.34 18.61
CA GLU A 125 10.40 -18.82 19.97
C GLU A 125 10.05 -17.34 20.08
N LEU A 126 9.98 -16.61 18.94
CA LEU A 126 9.70 -15.19 18.88
C LEU A 126 8.31 -14.85 19.43
N LYS A 127 8.20 -13.65 20.01
CA LYS A 127 6.99 -13.17 20.70
C LYS A 127 6.52 -11.84 20.12
N PRO A 128 5.19 -11.62 20.03
CA PRO A 128 4.63 -10.44 19.38
C PRO A 128 4.67 -9.15 20.24
N ASP A 129 5.24 -9.19 21.44
CA ASP A 129 5.49 -8.03 22.29
C ASP A 129 6.78 -7.27 21.93
N ASP A 130 7.68 -7.88 21.14
CA ASP A 130 8.85 -7.19 20.60
C ASP A 130 8.43 -6.22 19.48
N GLU A 131 8.52 -4.92 19.77
CA GLU A 131 8.15 -3.87 18.83
C GLU A 131 8.93 -3.94 17.52
N TRP A 132 10.23 -4.19 17.61
CA TRP A 132 11.12 -4.22 16.46
C TRP A 132 10.79 -5.39 15.53
N LEU A 133 10.48 -6.55 16.10
CA LEU A 133 10.02 -7.72 15.36
C LEU A 133 8.73 -7.39 14.60
N MET A 134 7.75 -6.83 15.29
CA MET A 134 6.44 -6.58 14.71
C MET A 134 6.51 -5.56 13.58
N ARG A 135 7.29 -4.48 13.74
CA ARG A 135 7.57 -3.51 12.66
C ARG A 135 8.38 -4.13 11.52
N THR A 136 9.28 -5.06 11.80
CA THR A 136 9.98 -5.81 10.73
C THR A 136 9.00 -6.66 9.93
N ILE A 137 8.05 -7.34 10.58
CA ILE A 137 6.99 -8.08 9.89
C ILE A 137 6.15 -7.12 9.03
N SER A 138 5.73 -5.98 9.56
CA SER A 138 5.01 -4.94 8.80
C SER A 138 5.81 -4.45 7.60
N THR A 139 7.12 -4.23 7.78
CA THR A 139 8.03 -3.82 6.70
C THR A 139 8.03 -4.85 5.57
N TYR A 140 8.11 -6.14 5.89
CA TYR A 140 7.99 -7.20 4.88
C TYR A 140 6.58 -7.29 4.30
N ALA A 141 5.53 -7.06 5.09
CA ALA A 141 4.15 -7.09 4.60
C ALA A 141 3.92 -6.02 3.53
N VAL A 142 4.36 -4.78 3.76
CA VAL A 142 4.12 -3.67 2.84
C VAL A 142 4.93 -3.74 1.56
N THR A 143 6.01 -4.53 1.54
CA THR A 143 6.73 -4.76 0.28
C THR A 143 5.87 -5.48 -0.77
N GLN A 144 4.69 -6.00 -0.43
CA GLN A 144 3.73 -6.44 -1.46
C GLN A 144 3.20 -5.30 -2.32
N TYR A 145 3.10 -4.07 -1.83
CA TYR A 145 2.48 -2.97 -2.58
C TYR A 145 3.38 -2.39 -3.66
N VAL A 146 4.68 -2.70 -3.61
CA VAL A 146 5.70 -2.06 -4.44
C VAL A 146 6.39 -3.03 -5.38
N ASP A 147 6.87 -2.50 -6.49
CA ASP A 147 7.66 -3.26 -7.45
C ASP A 147 9.11 -3.48 -6.96
N PRO A 148 9.77 -4.57 -7.37
CA PRO A 148 9.32 -5.59 -8.33
C PRO A 148 8.41 -6.69 -7.74
N VAL A 149 8.08 -6.62 -6.44
CA VAL A 149 7.27 -7.65 -5.77
C VAL A 149 5.85 -7.67 -6.33
N SER A 150 5.20 -6.51 -6.38
CA SER A 150 3.83 -6.39 -6.91
C SER A 150 3.75 -6.90 -8.35
N ALA A 151 4.65 -6.46 -9.23
CA ALA A 151 4.77 -6.96 -10.60
C ALA A 151 5.03 -8.47 -10.67
N THR A 152 5.86 -9.02 -9.77
CA THR A 152 6.12 -10.47 -9.73
C THR A 152 4.86 -11.27 -9.39
N VAL A 153 4.07 -10.79 -8.44
CA VAL A 153 2.76 -11.41 -8.11
C VAL A 153 1.86 -11.40 -9.34
N THR A 154 1.68 -10.24 -9.99
CA THR A 154 0.85 -10.10 -11.19
C THR A 154 1.34 -11.01 -12.33
N ASN A 155 2.66 -11.11 -12.53
CA ASN A 155 3.23 -11.90 -13.63
C ASN A 155 3.10 -13.40 -13.39
N THR A 156 3.30 -13.86 -12.15
CA THR A 156 3.16 -15.28 -11.80
C THR A 156 1.70 -15.71 -11.67
N GLN A 157 0.75 -14.81 -11.40
CA GLN A 157 -0.68 -15.12 -11.49
C GLN A 157 -1.11 -15.59 -12.88
N LYS A 158 -0.43 -15.14 -13.94
CA LYS A 158 -0.69 -15.54 -15.32
C LYS A 158 -0.19 -16.95 -15.63
N TRP A 159 0.57 -17.57 -14.74
CA TRP A 159 1.12 -18.91 -14.95
C TRP A 159 0.04 -19.98 -14.81
N SER A 160 0.22 -21.08 -15.53
CA SER A 160 -0.52 -22.31 -15.30
C SER A 160 -0.16 -22.91 -13.93
N LEU A 161 -1.05 -23.73 -13.38
CA LEU A 161 -0.75 -24.46 -12.13
C LEU A 161 0.47 -25.37 -12.25
N GLN A 162 0.75 -25.92 -13.43
CA GLN A 162 1.95 -26.72 -13.66
C GLN A 162 3.23 -25.88 -13.55
N GLN A 163 3.27 -24.70 -14.16
CA GLN A 163 4.41 -23.78 -14.05
C GLN A 163 4.66 -23.35 -12.60
N ILE A 164 3.59 -23.10 -11.83
CA ILE A 164 3.69 -22.81 -10.39
C ILE A 164 4.33 -24.00 -9.64
N VAL A 165 3.82 -25.21 -9.85
CA VAL A 165 4.35 -26.41 -9.18
C VAL A 165 5.81 -26.69 -9.58
N ASP A 166 6.16 -26.53 -10.85
CA ASP A 166 7.52 -26.74 -11.34
C ASP A 166 8.51 -25.75 -10.70
N GLU A 167 8.16 -24.46 -10.63
CA GLU A 167 9.01 -23.44 -10.00
C GLU A 167 9.11 -23.64 -8.48
N LEU A 168 8.03 -24.10 -7.81
CA LEU A 168 8.07 -24.50 -6.40
C LEU A 168 9.07 -25.64 -6.16
N ILE A 169 8.95 -26.73 -6.92
CA ILE A 169 9.83 -27.90 -6.81
C ILE A 169 11.29 -27.49 -7.06
N LYS A 170 11.53 -26.68 -8.10
CA LYS A 170 12.86 -26.17 -8.44
C LYS A 170 13.46 -25.36 -7.30
N THR A 171 12.72 -24.39 -6.77
CA THR A 171 13.22 -23.47 -5.74
C THR A 171 13.47 -24.23 -4.42
N LEU A 172 12.54 -25.09 -4.00
CA LEU A 172 12.68 -25.87 -2.76
C LEU A 172 13.85 -26.87 -2.81
N LYS A 173 14.18 -27.41 -3.99
CA LYS A 173 15.38 -28.25 -4.18
C LYS A 173 16.67 -27.46 -4.13
N ALA A 174 16.69 -26.27 -4.74
CA ALA A 174 17.89 -25.45 -4.84
C ALA A 174 18.32 -24.84 -3.49
N ARG A 175 17.36 -24.48 -2.63
CA ARG A 175 17.58 -23.95 -1.27
C ARG A 175 18.46 -22.69 -1.19
N ASN A 176 18.65 -22.00 -2.31
CA ASN A 176 19.40 -20.74 -2.41
C ASN A 176 18.49 -19.51 -2.54
N ASP A 177 17.19 -19.74 -2.72
CA ASP A 177 16.11 -18.77 -2.66
C ASP A 177 14.88 -19.49 -2.07
N TYR A 178 13.83 -18.77 -1.72
CA TYR A 178 12.66 -19.35 -1.06
C TYR A 178 11.36 -18.85 -1.69
N PRO A 179 10.45 -19.75 -2.12
CA PRO A 179 9.20 -19.33 -2.71
C PRO A 179 8.16 -19.04 -1.62
N ARG A 180 7.38 -17.99 -1.82
CA ARG A 180 6.12 -17.73 -1.10
C ARG A 180 4.95 -17.99 -2.04
N ILE A 181 3.91 -18.68 -1.56
CA ILE A 181 2.65 -18.85 -2.30
C ILE A 181 1.65 -17.81 -1.84
N GLY A 182 1.05 -17.09 -2.79
CA GLY A 182 -0.18 -16.34 -2.58
C GLY A 182 -1.37 -17.07 -3.18
N ILE A 183 -2.46 -17.21 -2.44
CA ILE A 183 -3.76 -17.71 -2.94
C ILE A 183 -4.82 -16.63 -2.78
N PHE A 184 -5.74 -16.54 -3.73
CA PHE A 184 -6.80 -15.53 -3.74
C PHE A 184 -8.16 -16.19 -3.72
N GLY A 185 -9.00 -15.79 -2.76
CA GLY A 185 -10.40 -16.18 -2.65
C GLY A 185 -11.32 -14.96 -2.72
N ASP A 186 -12.62 -15.18 -2.56
CA ASP A 186 -13.63 -14.11 -2.63
C ASP A 186 -13.48 -13.02 -1.55
N SER A 187 -12.86 -13.36 -0.42
CA SER A 187 -12.67 -12.45 0.72
C SER A 187 -11.27 -11.84 0.82
N GLY A 188 -10.42 -12.01 -0.20
CA GLY A 188 -9.06 -11.46 -0.24
C GLY A 188 -7.96 -12.48 -0.55
N GLY A 189 -6.71 -12.05 -0.44
CA GLY A 189 -5.54 -12.90 -0.62
C GLY A 189 -4.98 -13.45 0.70
N HIS A 190 -4.35 -14.62 0.65
CA HIS A 190 -3.58 -15.19 1.75
C HIS A 190 -2.18 -15.61 1.29
N ALA A 191 -1.18 -15.38 2.14
CA ALA A 191 0.23 -15.63 1.86
C ALA A 191 0.81 -16.65 2.84
N VAL A 192 1.43 -17.70 2.29
CA VAL A 192 1.93 -18.87 3.05
C VAL A 192 3.30 -19.32 2.55
N THR A 193 4.05 -20.01 3.41
CA THR A 193 5.41 -20.49 3.13
C THR A 193 5.40 -22.00 2.83
N PRO A 194 5.49 -22.44 1.56
CA PRO A 194 5.61 -23.86 1.23
C PRO A 194 6.95 -24.44 1.68
N TYR A 195 6.98 -25.73 2.01
CA TYR A 195 8.23 -26.40 2.39
C TYR A 195 8.41 -27.81 1.80
N ARG A 196 7.33 -28.46 1.37
CA ARG A 196 7.40 -29.81 0.77
C ARG A 196 6.33 -29.98 -0.30
N VAL A 197 6.68 -30.69 -1.37
CA VAL A 197 5.76 -31.05 -2.45
C VAL A 197 5.75 -32.56 -2.63
N GLU A 198 4.57 -33.16 -2.55
CA GLU A 198 4.30 -34.56 -2.81
C GLU A 198 3.40 -34.70 -4.04
N GLN A 199 3.55 -35.81 -4.78
CA GLN A 199 2.69 -36.15 -5.91
C GLN A 199 2.03 -37.50 -5.66
N SER A 200 0.69 -37.51 -5.67
CA SER A 200 -0.12 -38.72 -5.44
C SER A 200 -0.55 -39.41 -6.72
N ALA A 201 -0.62 -38.66 -7.83
CA ALA A 201 -0.86 -39.14 -9.18
C ALA A 201 -0.27 -38.13 -10.20
N PRO A 202 -0.07 -38.50 -11.47
CA PRO A 202 0.40 -37.55 -12.49
C PRO A 202 -0.46 -36.28 -12.52
N GLY A 203 0.16 -35.12 -12.28
CA GLY A 203 -0.52 -33.82 -12.23
C GLY A 203 -1.31 -33.51 -10.95
N VAL A 204 -1.31 -34.40 -9.94
CA VAL A 204 -2.00 -34.19 -8.66
C VAL A 204 -0.98 -34.08 -7.54
N TYR A 205 -0.88 -32.89 -6.95
CA TYR A 205 0.14 -32.52 -5.99
C TYR A 205 -0.46 -32.11 -4.64
N ARG A 206 0.28 -32.37 -3.57
CA ARG A 206 0.07 -31.82 -2.24
C ARG A 206 1.27 -30.97 -1.87
N VAL A 207 1.03 -29.69 -1.59
CA VAL A 207 2.04 -28.74 -1.15
C VAL A 207 1.86 -28.49 0.35
N PHE A 208 2.84 -28.86 1.16
CA PHE A 208 2.81 -28.62 2.60
C PHE A 208 3.32 -27.22 2.92
N LEU A 209 2.66 -26.58 3.89
CA LEU A 209 2.76 -25.16 4.18
C LEU A 209 3.05 -24.92 5.66
N TYR A 210 3.88 -23.94 5.94
CA TYR A 210 3.71 -23.12 7.13
C TYR A 210 2.67 -22.06 6.82
N ASP A 211 1.53 -22.16 7.49
CA ASP A 211 0.50 -21.12 7.50
C ASP A 211 0.61 -20.32 8.79
N ASN A 212 0.87 -19.02 8.63
CA ASN A 212 0.95 -18.06 9.73
C ASN A 212 -0.39 -17.84 10.46
N ASN A 213 -1.54 -18.26 9.93
CA ASN A 213 -2.81 -18.30 10.67
C ASN A 213 -2.90 -19.49 11.65
N TYR A 214 -2.11 -20.55 11.43
CA TYR A 214 -2.12 -21.78 12.25
C TYR A 214 -0.71 -22.17 12.70
N PRO A 215 -0.08 -21.38 13.60
CA PRO A 215 1.28 -21.61 14.07
C PRO A 215 1.53 -23.04 14.53
N GLY A 216 2.62 -23.63 14.04
CA GLY A 216 3.05 -24.99 14.39
C GLY A 216 2.19 -26.13 13.80
N ALA A 217 1.04 -25.86 13.20
CA ALA A 217 0.22 -26.88 12.56
C ALA A 217 0.80 -27.29 11.20
N GLU A 218 0.71 -28.58 10.88
CA GLU A 218 0.93 -29.05 9.51
C GLU A 218 -0.29 -28.69 8.66
N ARG A 219 -0.08 -27.82 7.67
CA ARG A 219 -1.11 -27.40 6.70
C ARG A 219 -0.69 -27.81 5.31
N TYR A 220 -1.66 -27.94 4.40
CA TYR A 220 -1.36 -28.24 3.01
C TYR A 220 -2.39 -27.65 2.04
N LEU A 221 -1.95 -27.53 0.79
CA LEU A 221 -2.71 -27.10 -0.38
C LEU A 221 -2.70 -28.25 -1.39
N ASP A 222 -3.86 -28.67 -1.84
CA ASP A 222 -3.98 -29.70 -2.88
C ASP A 222 -4.13 -29.02 -4.25
N ILE A 223 -3.33 -29.44 -5.23
CA ILE A 223 -3.31 -28.90 -6.60
C ILE A 223 -3.55 -30.03 -7.60
N ASP A 224 -4.62 -29.92 -8.38
CA ASP A 224 -4.99 -30.84 -9.46
C ASP A 224 -4.84 -30.08 -10.80
N VAL A 225 -3.67 -30.25 -11.42
CA VAL A 225 -3.34 -29.59 -12.70
C VAL A 225 -4.27 -30.03 -13.83
N PRO A 226 -4.58 -31.33 -14.02
CA PRO A 226 -5.55 -31.77 -15.05
C PRO A 226 -6.92 -31.11 -14.91
N LYS A 227 -7.38 -30.84 -13.68
CA LYS A 227 -8.65 -30.13 -13.43
C LYS A 227 -8.50 -28.61 -13.35
N ASN A 228 -7.31 -28.07 -13.56
CA ASN A 228 -6.96 -26.66 -13.36
C ASN A 228 -7.51 -26.11 -12.03
N ARG A 229 -7.31 -26.86 -10.94
CA ARG A 229 -7.93 -26.55 -9.65
C ARG A 229 -6.94 -26.67 -8.49
N TRP A 230 -7.01 -25.76 -7.54
CA TRP A 230 -6.41 -25.91 -6.23
C TRP A 230 -7.47 -25.83 -5.12
N VAL A 231 -7.19 -26.44 -3.97
CA VAL A 231 -8.08 -26.46 -2.79
C VAL A 231 -7.26 -26.22 -1.53
N TYR A 232 -7.69 -25.26 -0.72
CA TYR A 232 -7.12 -24.94 0.60
C TYR A 232 -8.22 -24.90 1.66
N SER A 233 -7.95 -25.45 2.85
CA SER A 233 -8.91 -25.37 3.96
C SER A 233 -8.55 -24.21 4.87
N PHE A 234 -9.55 -23.47 5.36
CA PHE A 234 -9.37 -22.57 6.51
C PHE A 234 -10.03 -23.16 7.77
N GLY A 235 -11.20 -23.79 7.64
CA GLY A 235 -11.97 -24.26 8.80
C GLY A 235 -11.50 -25.58 9.40
N ALA A 236 -10.72 -26.39 8.67
CA ALA A 236 -10.29 -27.72 9.09
C ALA A 236 -8.82 -27.99 8.73
N LEU A 237 -8.22 -29.05 9.26
CA LEU A 237 -6.88 -29.52 8.83
C LEU A 237 -6.91 -30.17 7.44
N ASN A 238 -8.03 -30.81 7.10
CA ASN A 238 -8.22 -31.47 5.81
C ASN A 238 -9.33 -30.77 5.00
N PRO A 239 -9.07 -30.33 3.75
CA PRO A 239 -10.07 -29.71 2.91
C PRO A 239 -11.32 -30.57 2.64
N SER A 240 -11.22 -31.90 2.65
CA SER A 240 -12.40 -32.76 2.48
C SER A 240 -13.35 -32.76 3.69
N GLN A 241 -12.90 -32.20 4.83
CA GLN A 241 -13.66 -32.07 6.08
C GLN A 241 -14.08 -30.62 6.35
N ASP A 242 -13.60 -29.68 5.54
CA ASP A 242 -14.03 -28.29 5.59
C ASP A 242 -15.34 -28.17 4.81
N PRO A 243 -16.42 -27.64 5.40
CA PRO A 243 -17.67 -27.42 4.65
C PRO A 243 -17.53 -26.29 3.60
N LYS A 244 -16.53 -25.41 3.72
CA LYS A 244 -16.33 -24.26 2.83
C LYS A 244 -14.83 -24.04 2.53
N PRO A 245 -14.14 -25.02 1.93
CA PRO A 245 -12.74 -24.85 1.56
C PRO A 245 -12.63 -23.78 0.48
N TRP A 246 -11.54 -23.02 0.54
CA TRP A 246 -11.16 -22.14 -0.56
C TRP A 246 -10.73 -22.98 -1.76
N GLN A 247 -11.14 -22.51 -2.93
CA GLN A 247 -10.86 -23.17 -4.19
C GLN A 247 -10.58 -22.11 -5.25
N GLY A 248 -9.74 -22.46 -6.21
CA GLY A 248 -9.47 -21.61 -7.37
C GLY A 248 -8.75 -22.37 -8.47
N SER A 249 -8.25 -21.63 -9.45
CA SER A 249 -7.57 -22.13 -10.65
C SER A 249 -6.27 -21.36 -10.93
N ALA A 250 -5.63 -21.61 -12.08
CA ALA A 250 -4.72 -20.61 -12.66
C ALA A 250 -5.38 -19.21 -12.68
N GLY A 251 -4.60 -18.15 -12.47
CA GLY A 251 -5.12 -16.78 -12.27
C GLY A 251 -5.39 -16.41 -10.80
N THR A 252 -5.61 -17.38 -9.91
CA THR A 252 -5.95 -17.16 -8.49
C THR A 252 -4.87 -17.65 -7.53
N MET A 253 -3.67 -17.91 -8.05
CA MET A 253 -2.49 -18.28 -7.26
C MET A 253 -1.27 -17.59 -7.85
N ALA A 254 -0.33 -17.17 -7.00
CA ALA A 254 0.90 -16.50 -7.39
C ALA A 254 2.10 -17.05 -6.63
N LEU A 255 3.28 -16.89 -7.20
CA LEU A 255 4.55 -17.14 -6.55
C LEU A 255 5.36 -15.87 -6.43
N THR A 256 6.09 -15.74 -5.33
CA THR A 256 7.07 -14.67 -5.19
C THR A 256 8.27 -15.21 -4.45
N GLN A 257 9.42 -15.19 -5.10
CA GLN A 257 10.68 -15.55 -4.48
C GLN A 257 11.09 -14.48 -3.45
N LEU A 258 11.74 -14.92 -2.37
CA LEU A 258 12.25 -14.04 -1.34
C LEU A 258 13.27 -13.03 -1.92
N SER A 259 14.14 -13.47 -2.83
CA SER A 259 15.17 -12.61 -3.44
C SER A 259 14.62 -11.36 -4.13
N VAL A 260 13.39 -11.39 -4.63
CA VAL A 260 12.70 -10.24 -5.25
C VAL A 260 12.59 -9.08 -4.26
N ARG A 261 12.45 -9.37 -2.96
CA ARG A 261 12.35 -8.35 -1.89
C ARG A 261 13.68 -7.65 -1.58
N TYR A 262 14.79 -8.18 -2.08
CA TYR A 262 16.14 -7.64 -1.86
C TYR A 262 16.70 -6.94 -3.11
N GLN A 263 15.92 -6.90 -4.19
CA GLN A 263 16.20 -6.04 -5.34
C GLN A 263 15.91 -4.57 -5.00
N PRO A 264 16.42 -3.60 -5.79
CA PRO A 264 15.98 -2.21 -5.73
C PRO A 264 14.46 -2.12 -5.78
N LEU A 265 13.83 -1.71 -4.68
CA LEU A 265 12.39 -1.51 -4.64
C LEU A 265 12.06 -0.19 -5.33
N LYS A 266 10.94 -0.15 -6.06
CA LYS A 266 10.45 1.06 -6.71
C LYS A 266 9.65 1.89 -5.71
N CYS A 267 10.09 3.13 -5.45
CA CYS A 267 9.39 4.02 -4.53
C CYS A 267 8.22 4.73 -5.25
N PRO A 268 6.95 4.50 -4.86
CA PRO A 268 5.79 4.97 -5.61
C PRO A 268 5.53 6.48 -5.49
N PHE A 269 6.16 7.17 -4.54
CA PHE A 269 5.99 8.59 -4.23
C PHE A 269 7.31 9.39 -4.30
N CYS A 270 8.40 8.75 -4.74
CA CYS A 270 9.71 9.41 -4.79
C CYS A 270 9.96 10.02 -6.17
N PRO A 271 10.58 11.22 -6.24
CA PRO A 271 10.88 11.90 -7.49
C PRO A 271 11.92 11.13 -8.33
N LYS A 272 11.88 11.31 -9.65
CA LYS A 272 12.83 10.67 -10.59
C LYS A 272 14.29 11.06 -10.35
N THR A 273 14.52 12.28 -9.86
CA THR A 273 15.85 12.73 -9.45
C THR A 273 15.84 12.82 -7.93
N PRO A 274 16.67 12.03 -7.22
CA PRO A 274 16.81 12.18 -5.79
C PRO A 274 17.23 13.63 -5.51
N GLN A 275 16.42 14.38 -4.79
CA GLN A 275 16.90 15.63 -4.21
C GLN A 275 18.09 15.25 -3.33
N SER A 276 19.28 15.72 -3.69
CA SER A 276 20.45 15.53 -2.85
C SER A 276 20.16 16.21 -1.52
N GLY A 277 19.91 15.42 -0.47
CA GLY A 277 19.77 15.95 0.88
C GLY A 277 20.96 16.87 1.21
N PRO A 278 20.77 17.90 2.05
CA PRO A 278 21.80 18.88 2.32
C PRO A 278 23.08 18.20 2.78
N LYS A 279 24.12 18.31 1.95
CA LYS A 279 25.48 17.94 2.30
C LYS A 279 25.84 18.83 3.49
N ALA A 280 26.04 18.23 4.67
CA ALA A 280 26.49 18.94 5.86
C ALA A 280 27.77 19.72 5.53
N THR A 281 27.65 21.02 5.30
CA THR A 281 28.78 21.93 5.20
C THR A 281 29.14 22.38 6.62
N PRO A 282 30.39 22.23 7.07
CA PRO A 282 30.80 22.71 8.38
C PRO A 282 30.65 24.24 8.43
N LYS A 283 29.75 24.73 9.28
CA LYS A 283 29.55 26.17 9.51
C LYS A 283 30.84 26.78 10.11
N PRO A 284 31.45 27.82 9.53
CA PRO A 284 32.59 28.50 10.13
C PRO A 284 32.19 29.19 11.44
N GLN A 285 32.97 28.96 12.49
CA GLN A 285 32.77 29.54 13.81
C GLN A 285 32.94 31.08 13.77
N PRO A 286 31.98 31.88 14.24
CA PRO A 286 32.12 33.33 14.26
C PRO A 286 33.06 33.77 15.40
N LYS A 287 34.06 34.60 15.05
CA LYS A 287 34.91 35.32 16.03
C LYS A 287 34.08 36.40 16.75
N PRO A 288 34.36 36.70 18.04
CA PRO A 288 33.56 37.65 18.82
C PRO A 288 33.76 39.09 18.33
N SER A 289 32.66 39.81 18.11
CA SER A 289 32.65 41.24 17.78
C SER A 289 32.56 42.11 19.04
N ALA A 290 33.27 43.24 19.03
CA ALA A 290 33.34 44.19 20.14
C ALA A 290 32.12 45.13 20.19
N LYS A 291 31.83 45.60 21.42
CA LYS A 291 30.69 46.42 21.88
C LYS A 291 30.59 47.80 21.16
N PRO A 292 29.38 48.40 21.03
CA PRO A 292 29.18 49.70 20.38
C PRO A 292 29.27 50.91 21.35
N GLN A 293 29.62 52.09 20.82
CA GLN A 293 29.49 53.41 21.47
C GLN A 293 28.45 54.30 20.73
N PRO A 294 27.87 55.33 21.39
CA PRO A 294 26.56 55.89 21.03
C PRO A 294 26.56 57.23 20.25
N ALA A 295 25.44 57.42 19.53
CA ALA A 295 24.74 58.58 18.92
C ALA A 295 25.35 60.01 18.90
N PRO A 296 24.89 60.86 17.95
CA PRO A 296 23.90 61.88 18.34
C PRO A 296 22.78 62.22 17.30
N LYS A 297 21.66 62.76 17.81
CA LYS A 297 20.49 63.35 17.10
C LYS A 297 20.83 64.71 16.43
N PRO A 298 20.00 65.25 15.49
CA PRO A 298 19.02 66.29 15.87
C PRO A 298 17.69 66.44 15.06
N GLN A 299 16.69 66.97 15.79
CA GLN A 299 15.50 67.85 15.56
C GLN A 299 14.67 67.99 14.24
N ALA A 300 13.36 67.69 14.40
CA ALA A 300 12.05 68.35 14.10
C ALA A 300 11.74 69.38 12.95
N LYS A 301 10.71 69.01 12.12
CA LYS A 301 9.43 69.69 11.66
C LYS A 301 9.46 71.04 10.87
N PRO A 302 8.41 71.44 10.06
CA PRO A 302 6.95 71.12 10.14
C PRO A 302 6.11 70.95 8.83
N ASN A 303 4.82 70.62 9.05
CA ASN A 303 3.59 70.41 8.23
C ASN A 303 3.35 71.14 6.87
N ALA A 304 2.60 70.46 5.98
CA ALA A 304 1.39 70.99 5.31
C ALA A 304 0.48 69.87 4.72
N LYS A 305 -0.84 70.08 4.77
CA LYS A 305 -1.95 69.30 4.16
C LYS A 305 -2.62 70.22 3.10
N PRO A 306 -3.32 69.72 2.06
CA PRO A 306 -4.77 69.48 2.20
C PRO A 306 -5.37 68.32 1.36
N GLN A 307 -6.67 68.10 1.58
CA GLN A 307 -7.55 66.97 1.20
C GLN A 307 -7.91 66.86 -0.29
N ALA A 308 -8.26 65.63 -0.72
CA ALA A 308 -9.39 65.35 -1.62
C ALA A 308 -9.96 63.93 -1.40
N LYS A 309 -11.29 63.82 -1.24
CA LYS A 309 -12.17 62.64 -1.49
C LYS A 309 -12.61 62.71 -2.97
N PRO A 310 -13.24 61.70 -3.64
CA PRO A 310 -14.06 60.56 -3.16
C PRO A 310 -13.62 59.22 -3.81
N THR A 311 -14.15 58.02 -3.64
CA THR A 311 -15.51 57.45 -3.57
C THR A 311 -15.43 56.06 -2.91
N ALA A 312 -16.48 55.64 -2.21
CA ALA A 312 -16.55 54.32 -1.58
C ALA A 312 -16.84 53.23 -2.63
N ARG A 313 -15.86 52.33 -2.82
CA ARG A 313 -16.06 50.99 -3.39
C ARG A 313 -16.53 50.06 -2.26
N PRO A 314 -17.39 49.05 -2.50
CA PRO A 314 -17.78 48.10 -1.46
C PRO A 314 -16.51 47.51 -0.84
N GLN A 315 -16.40 47.55 0.49
CA GLN A 315 -15.31 46.91 1.20
C GLN A 315 -15.44 45.40 0.95
N ALA A 316 -14.50 44.84 0.19
CA ALA A 316 -14.22 43.41 0.27
C ALA A 316 -14.00 43.07 1.74
N LYS A 317 -14.62 41.99 2.23
CA LYS A 317 -14.31 41.45 3.55
C LYS A 317 -12.77 41.31 3.66
N PRO A 318 -12.14 41.71 4.77
CA PRO A 318 -10.70 41.53 4.92
C PRO A 318 -10.38 40.04 4.74
N LYS A 319 -9.51 39.74 3.77
CA LYS A 319 -9.00 38.40 3.52
C LYS A 319 -8.35 37.89 4.81
N PRO A 320 -8.70 36.70 5.32
CA PRO A 320 -7.98 36.08 6.42
C PRO A 320 -6.50 35.99 6.04
N LYS A 321 -5.59 36.47 6.90
CA LYS A 321 -4.16 36.18 6.72
C LYS A 321 -3.89 34.81 7.34
N PRO A 322 -3.21 33.88 6.65
CA PRO A 322 -2.74 32.65 7.27
C PRO A 322 -1.90 33.00 8.50
N GLN A 323 -2.20 32.37 9.64
CA GLN A 323 -1.34 32.44 10.80
C GLN A 323 -0.72 31.06 11.00
N ALA A 324 0.58 30.97 10.73
CA ALA A 324 1.33 29.76 10.98
C ALA A 324 1.32 29.42 12.47
N LYS A 325 0.96 28.18 12.79
CA LYS A 325 1.18 27.61 14.12
C LYS A 325 2.38 26.68 14.03
N PRO A 326 3.50 26.97 14.71
CA PRO A 326 4.57 25.98 14.84
C PRO A 326 4.01 24.72 15.50
N LYS A 327 4.33 23.55 14.96
CA LYS A 327 3.90 22.28 15.54
C LYS A 327 4.48 22.13 16.96
N THR A 328 3.70 22.49 17.99
CA THR A 328 4.14 22.43 19.37
C THR A 328 4.44 20.99 19.78
N ALA A 329 5.69 20.69 20.14
CA ALA A 329 6.10 19.43 20.74
C ALA A 329 5.57 19.31 22.20
N THR A 330 4.26 19.25 22.38
CA THR A 330 3.61 19.13 23.71
C THR A 330 2.72 17.89 23.82
N GLN A 331 3.24 16.75 23.39
CA GLN A 331 2.87 15.48 24.01
C GLN A 331 4.12 14.88 24.68
N PRO A 332 4.00 14.24 25.86
CA PRO A 332 5.13 13.55 26.47
C PRO A 332 5.72 12.61 25.42
N LYS A 333 7.00 12.82 25.08
CA LYS A 333 7.72 12.12 24.02
C LYS A 333 7.37 10.63 24.12
N PRO A 334 6.61 10.05 23.17
CA PRO A 334 6.43 8.61 23.12
C PRO A 334 7.81 7.98 23.18
N LYS A 335 7.96 6.87 23.90
CA LYS A 335 9.22 6.12 23.89
C LYS A 335 9.66 6.01 22.43
N ALA A 336 10.87 6.48 22.14
CA ALA A 336 11.38 6.47 20.77
C ALA A 336 11.20 5.05 20.21
N PRO A 337 10.60 4.89 19.03
CA PRO A 337 10.36 3.57 18.46
C PRO A 337 11.66 2.76 18.46
N ALA A 338 11.55 1.45 18.64
CA ALA A 338 12.72 0.59 18.64
C ALA A 338 13.53 0.78 17.35
N THR A 339 14.83 1.05 17.47
CA THR A 339 15.70 1.34 16.33
C THR A 339 16.18 0.03 15.69
N ARG A 340 16.21 -0.02 14.36
CA ARG A 340 16.75 -1.16 13.59
C ARG A 340 18.20 -1.47 14.01
N PRO A 341 18.55 -2.74 14.32
CA PRO A 341 19.91 -3.13 14.65
C PRO A 341 20.88 -2.81 13.51
N SER A 342 22.10 -2.38 13.82
CA SER A 342 23.15 -2.13 12.81
C SER A 342 23.57 -3.38 12.03
N SER A 343 23.27 -4.57 12.56
CA SER A 343 23.46 -5.88 11.94
C SER A 343 22.41 -6.22 10.89
N ALA A 344 21.35 -5.41 10.73
CA ALA A 344 20.31 -5.65 9.75
C ALA A 344 20.87 -5.58 8.32
N PRO A 345 20.32 -6.36 7.36
CA PRO A 345 20.78 -6.35 5.99
C PRO A 345 20.66 -4.96 5.37
N LYS A 346 21.72 -4.49 4.73
CA LYS A 346 21.65 -3.26 3.93
C LYS A 346 20.81 -3.53 2.68
N ARG A 347 19.93 -2.58 2.35
CA ARG A 347 19.15 -2.62 1.11
C ARG A 347 19.86 -1.85 -0.01
N PRO A 348 19.70 -2.27 -1.27
CA PRO A 348 20.10 -1.43 -2.39
C PRO A 348 19.28 -0.13 -2.40
N PRO A 349 19.80 0.96 -3.01
CA PRO A 349 19.03 2.17 -3.23
C PRO A 349 17.73 1.86 -3.99
N ALA A 350 16.67 2.62 -3.68
CA ALA A 350 15.42 2.49 -4.41
C ALA A 350 15.60 2.85 -5.89
N ALA A 351 14.80 2.23 -6.73
CA ALA A 351 14.66 2.60 -8.13
C ALA A 351 13.47 3.57 -8.32
N PRO A 352 13.49 4.42 -9.35
CA PRO A 352 12.29 5.13 -9.77
C PRO A 352 11.25 4.14 -10.30
N THR A 353 9.98 4.54 -10.25
CA THR A 353 8.89 3.83 -10.91
C THR A 353 8.56 4.41 -12.29
N ASP A 354 8.02 3.56 -13.17
CA ASP A 354 7.56 3.90 -14.53
C ASP A 354 6.02 3.86 -14.62
N THR A 355 5.37 3.63 -13.47
CA THR A 355 3.92 3.52 -13.32
C THR A 355 3.46 4.47 -12.22
N TRP A 356 2.19 4.87 -12.31
CA TRP A 356 1.44 5.40 -11.18
C TRP A 356 0.81 4.25 -10.42
N THR A 357 0.80 4.35 -9.09
CA THR A 357 0.17 3.34 -8.23
C THR A 357 -1.12 3.90 -7.68
N VAL A 358 -2.23 3.21 -7.92
CA VAL A 358 -3.51 3.52 -7.27
C VAL A 358 -3.79 2.45 -6.22
N TYR A 359 -4.09 2.92 -5.02
CA TYR A 359 -4.51 2.09 -3.91
C TYR A 359 -5.96 2.41 -3.52
N THR A 360 -6.72 1.37 -3.18
CA THR A 360 -8.03 1.51 -2.54
C THR A 360 -8.32 0.32 -1.62
N PRO A 361 -8.99 0.51 -0.46
CA PRO A 361 -9.51 -0.57 0.37
C PRO A 361 -10.76 -1.24 -0.24
N SER A 362 -11.33 -0.67 -1.31
CA SER A 362 -12.37 -1.32 -2.10
C SER A 362 -11.89 -2.64 -2.70
N ARG A 363 -12.79 -3.61 -2.85
CA ARG A 363 -12.49 -4.85 -3.59
C ARG A 363 -12.09 -4.49 -5.01
N CYS A 364 -11.19 -5.26 -5.63
CA CYS A 364 -10.85 -5.01 -7.03
C CYS A 364 -12.04 -5.10 -8.00
N THR A 365 -13.11 -5.82 -7.65
CA THR A 365 -14.37 -5.89 -8.41
C THR A 365 -15.13 -4.57 -8.43
N GLN A 366 -14.86 -3.68 -7.46
CA GLN A 366 -15.40 -2.34 -7.39
C GLN A 366 -14.52 -1.31 -8.10
N VAL A 367 -13.39 -1.71 -8.71
CA VAL A 367 -12.43 -0.79 -9.32
C VAL A 367 -12.40 -1.01 -10.83
N GLN A 368 -12.46 0.09 -11.57
CA GLN A 368 -12.23 0.10 -13.01
C GLN A 368 -11.26 1.22 -13.36
N ALA A 369 -10.29 0.97 -14.21
CA ALA A 369 -9.43 2.02 -14.79
C ALA A 369 -9.69 2.11 -16.29
N VAL A 370 -9.83 3.33 -16.81
CA VAL A 370 -10.08 3.61 -18.22
C VAL A 370 -9.03 4.58 -18.72
N SER A 371 -8.27 4.22 -19.75
CA SER A 371 -7.40 5.19 -20.42
C SER A 371 -8.27 6.14 -21.24
N ARG A 372 -8.15 7.45 -21.04
CA ARG A 372 -8.96 8.43 -21.78
C ARG A 372 -8.63 8.47 -23.28
N GLY A 373 -7.35 8.38 -23.65
CA GLY A 373 -6.94 8.44 -25.06
C GLY A 373 -7.40 7.24 -25.87
N SER A 374 -7.15 6.02 -25.38
CA SER A 374 -7.45 4.78 -26.11
C SER A 374 -8.82 4.16 -25.80
N GLN A 375 -9.51 4.63 -24.75
CA GLN A 375 -10.73 4.03 -24.19
C GLN A 375 -10.58 2.55 -23.76
N LYS A 376 -9.35 2.03 -23.72
CA LYS A 376 -9.03 0.71 -23.18
C LYS A 376 -9.28 0.71 -21.67
N GLN A 377 -9.75 -0.44 -21.16
CA GLN A 377 -10.17 -0.58 -19.76
C GLN A 377 -9.41 -1.69 -19.04
N LEU A 378 -9.33 -1.56 -17.72
CA LEU A 378 -8.85 -2.55 -16.78
C LEU A 378 -9.89 -2.74 -15.68
N SER A 379 -10.37 -3.96 -15.49
CA SER A 379 -11.38 -4.28 -14.46
C SER A 379 -11.22 -5.71 -13.95
N MET A 380 -11.76 -6.00 -12.75
CA MET A 380 -11.72 -7.33 -12.16
C MET A 380 -13.06 -8.05 -12.32
N GLY A 381 -13.03 -9.22 -12.96
CA GLY A 381 -14.16 -10.14 -13.01
C GLY A 381 -13.92 -11.42 -12.20
N ALA A 382 -14.88 -12.35 -12.24
CA ALA A 382 -14.76 -13.64 -11.54
C ALA A 382 -13.59 -14.52 -12.06
N ALA A 383 -13.18 -14.32 -13.32
CA ALA A 383 -12.06 -15.04 -13.93
C ALA A 383 -10.70 -14.35 -13.72
N GLY A 384 -10.65 -13.25 -12.95
CA GLY A 384 -9.47 -12.41 -12.77
C GLY A 384 -9.57 -11.08 -13.52
N ALA A 385 -8.43 -10.39 -13.64
CA ALA A 385 -8.36 -9.08 -14.28
C ALA A 385 -8.52 -9.18 -15.80
N SER A 386 -9.49 -8.44 -16.35
CA SER A 386 -9.58 -8.13 -17.77
C SER A 386 -8.79 -6.86 -18.03
N ASN A 387 -7.71 -6.95 -18.81
CA ASN A 387 -6.82 -5.82 -19.05
C ASN A 387 -6.65 -5.51 -20.54
N GLY A 388 -7.21 -4.39 -20.99
CA GLY A 388 -6.96 -3.84 -22.32
C GLY A 388 -5.85 -2.79 -22.37
N ILE A 389 -5.38 -2.29 -21.22
CA ILE A 389 -4.38 -1.22 -21.12
C ILE A 389 -2.98 -1.84 -21.04
N ASP A 390 -2.18 -1.61 -22.08
CA ASP A 390 -0.86 -2.21 -22.21
C ASP A 390 0.07 -1.74 -21.08
N GLY A 391 0.70 -2.67 -20.37
CA GLY A 391 1.57 -2.36 -19.22
C GLY A 391 0.85 -2.09 -17.91
N ALA A 392 -0.49 -1.99 -17.90
CA ALA A 392 -1.24 -1.86 -16.66
C ALA A 392 -1.38 -3.20 -15.93
N SER A 393 -1.72 -3.14 -14.64
CA SER A 393 -2.16 -4.32 -13.89
C SER A 393 -3.04 -3.94 -12.71
N MET A 394 -3.87 -4.87 -12.27
CA MET A 394 -4.59 -4.75 -11.01
C MET A 394 -4.60 -6.09 -10.30
N ARG A 395 -4.57 -6.07 -8.96
CA ARG A 395 -4.67 -7.29 -8.17
C ARG A 395 -5.19 -7.02 -6.76
N PRO A 396 -5.80 -8.04 -6.12
CA PRO A 396 -6.10 -7.98 -4.70
C PRO A 396 -4.82 -7.98 -3.86
N ILE A 397 -4.98 -7.61 -2.59
CA ILE A 397 -3.93 -7.55 -1.58
C ILE A 397 -3.95 -8.84 -0.74
N PHE A 398 -2.77 -9.28 -0.28
CA PHE A 398 -2.67 -10.37 0.69
C PHE A 398 -2.89 -9.84 2.11
N GLY A 399 -3.73 -10.53 2.86
CA GLY A 399 -4.03 -10.22 4.25
C GLY A 399 -5.16 -9.22 4.43
N SER A 400 -5.55 -8.44 3.42
CA SER A 400 -6.62 -7.45 3.56
C SER A 400 -7.52 -7.35 2.34
N GLN A 401 -8.72 -6.79 2.56
CA GLN A 401 -9.55 -6.31 1.47
C GLN A 401 -8.91 -5.05 0.88
N GLY A 402 -8.79 -5.01 -0.44
CA GLY A 402 -8.32 -3.86 -1.17
C GLY A 402 -7.80 -4.22 -2.55
N CYS A 403 -7.46 -3.19 -3.32
CA CYS A 403 -6.95 -3.31 -4.67
C CYS A 403 -5.74 -2.40 -4.88
N VAL A 404 -4.73 -2.94 -5.55
CA VAL A 404 -3.62 -2.16 -6.10
C VAL A 404 -3.74 -2.18 -7.61
N VAL A 405 -3.72 -1.01 -8.22
CA VAL A 405 -3.68 -0.81 -9.68
C VAL A 405 -2.35 -0.14 -10.03
N GLN A 406 -1.66 -0.67 -11.01
CA GLN A 406 -0.45 -0.08 -11.61
C GLN A 406 -0.82 0.39 -13.01
N LEU A 407 -0.60 1.68 -13.28
CA LEU A 407 -0.96 2.32 -14.55
C LEU A 407 0.29 2.94 -15.19
N PRO A 408 0.56 2.70 -16.48
CA PRO A 408 1.65 3.37 -17.20
C PRO A 408 1.51 4.89 -17.16
N ARG A 409 2.60 5.63 -17.09
CA ARG A 409 2.55 7.11 -16.98
C ARG A 409 2.33 7.87 -18.28
N ASN A 410 2.09 7.16 -19.37
CA ASN A 410 2.08 7.74 -20.73
C ASN A 410 0.67 8.13 -21.20
N GLN A 411 -0.32 8.09 -20.31
CA GLN A 411 -1.73 8.27 -20.61
C GLN A 411 -2.42 8.92 -19.42
N GLU A 412 -3.58 9.51 -19.67
CA GLU A 412 -4.52 9.95 -18.64
C GLU A 412 -5.53 8.86 -18.33
N TYR A 413 -5.94 8.78 -17.06
CA TYR A 413 -6.85 7.73 -16.60
C TYR A 413 -8.04 8.29 -15.84
N ASP A 414 -9.20 7.66 -16.06
CA ASP A 414 -10.32 7.68 -15.13
C ASP A 414 -10.25 6.37 -14.31
N VAL A 415 -10.05 6.47 -13.00
CA VAL A 415 -10.23 5.37 -12.05
C VAL A 415 -11.58 5.53 -11.38
N LYS A 416 -12.39 4.48 -11.45
CA LYS A 416 -13.78 4.48 -11.03
C LYS A 416 -13.98 3.52 -9.87
N LEU A 417 -14.64 3.98 -8.82
CA LEU A 417 -15.26 3.12 -7.82
C LEU A 417 -16.72 2.86 -8.21
N VAL A 418 -17.08 1.60 -8.35
CA VAL A 418 -18.41 1.15 -8.75
C VAL A 418 -19.00 0.20 -7.73
N ASP A 419 -20.33 0.18 -7.65
CA ASP A 419 -21.06 -0.83 -6.90
C ASP A 419 -20.94 -2.20 -7.61
N ASP A 420 -20.39 -3.19 -6.92
CA ASP A 420 -20.27 -4.58 -7.43
C ASP A 420 -21.43 -5.47 -6.98
N GLY A 421 -22.47 -4.88 -6.36
CA GLY A 421 -23.67 -5.54 -5.86
C GLY A 421 -23.43 -6.43 -4.64
N ARG A 422 -22.20 -6.48 -4.10
CA ARG A 422 -21.87 -7.26 -2.92
C ARG A 422 -21.98 -6.37 -1.68
N PRO A 423 -22.59 -6.86 -0.58
CA PRO A 423 -22.66 -6.12 0.67
C PRO A 423 -21.27 -5.64 1.14
N SER A 424 -21.23 -4.48 1.76
CA SER A 424 -20.04 -3.98 2.45
C SER A 424 -20.43 -3.61 3.88
N ASP A 425 -19.70 -4.13 4.86
CA ASP A 425 -19.87 -3.76 6.27
C ASP A 425 -19.37 -2.33 6.55
N ASN A 426 -18.55 -1.78 5.63
CA ASN A 426 -18.13 -0.39 5.63
C ASN A 426 -18.25 0.16 4.21
N PRO A 427 -19.27 0.99 3.89
CA PRO A 427 -19.47 1.51 2.55
C PRO A 427 -18.50 2.64 2.19
N LYS A 428 -17.87 3.26 3.20
CA LYS A 428 -16.87 4.32 2.98
C LYS A 428 -15.59 3.73 2.44
N SER A 429 -15.09 4.35 1.38
CA SER A 429 -13.84 3.99 0.73
C SER A 429 -12.98 5.22 0.46
N GLU A 430 -11.82 4.97 -0.11
CA GLU A 430 -10.85 5.96 -0.54
C GLU A 430 -10.19 5.50 -1.85
N VAL A 431 -9.67 6.46 -2.60
CA VAL A 431 -8.76 6.23 -3.72
C VAL A 431 -7.54 7.10 -3.47
N THR A 432 -6.37 6.48 -3.39
CA THR A 432 -5.09 7.17 -3.25
C THR A 432 -4.26 6.91 -4.49
N VAL A 433 -3.87 7.96 -5.19
CA VAL A 433 -3.06 7.93 -6.40
C VAL A 433 -1.66 8.43 -6.05
N PHE A 434 -0.67 7.54 -6.17
CA PHE A 434 0.74 7.85 -5.99
C PHE A 434 1.39 8.08 -7.37
N THR A 435 1.83 9.31 -7.61
CA THR A 435 2.66 9.70 -8.75
C THR A 435 4.12 9.89 -8.29
N ASP A 436 5.06 10.15 -9.21
CA ASP A 436 6.45 10.39 -8.84
C ASP A 436 6.68 11.68 -8.04
N GLU A 437 5.77 12.64 -8.12
CA GLU A 437 5.97 13.97 -7.51
C GLU A 437 4.89 14.28 -6.48
N LYS A 438 3.70 13.68 -6.63
CA LYS A 438 2.54 13.97 -5.81
C LYS A 438 1.76 12.73 -5.40
N VAL A 439 1.03 12.89 -4.32
CA VAL A 439 0.05 11.94 -3.83
C VAL A 439 -1.28 12.66 -3.75
N TYR A 440 -2.27 12.12 -4.45
CA TYR A 440 -3.63 12.60 -4.39
C TYR A 440 -4.50 11.56 -3.69
N GLN A 441 -5.41 12.01 -2.84
CA GLN A 441 -6.35 11.14 -2.17
C GLN A 441 -7.74 11.77 -2.19
N VAL A 442 -8.74 10.95 -2.47
CA VAL A 442 -10.13 11.23 -2.10
C VAL A 442 -10.58 10.15 -1.13
N SER A 443 -11.15 10.54 0.00
CA SER A 443 -11.62 9.64 1.05
C SER A 443 -13.02 10.02 1.52
N ASP A 444 -13.59 9.22 2.41
CA ASP A 444 -14.98 9.37 2.91
C ASP A 444 -16.06 9.24 1.82
N VAL A 445 -15.74 8.57 0.72
CA VAL A 445 -16.66 8.35 -0.40
C VAL A 445 -17.47 7.07 -0.18
N GLU A 446 -18.79 7.15 -0.21
CA GLU A 446 -19.65 5.97 -0.10
C GLU A 446 -19.83 5.27 -1.47
N VAL A 447 -19.55 3.97 -1.52
CA VAL A 447 -19.73 3.14 -2.72
C VAL A 447 -21.04 2.35 -2.63
N GLY A 448 -22.03 2.70 -3.44
CA GLY A 448 -23.30 1.97 -3.50
C GLY A 448 -24.38 2.64 -4.35
N GLY A 449 -25.53 1.97 -4.48
CA GLY A 449 -26.73 2.56 -5.10
C GLY A 449 -26.59 2.81 -6.60
N GLY A 450 -25.70 2.08 -7.28
CA GLY A 450 -25.38 2.29 -8.69
C GLY A 450 -24.62 3.58 -9.00
N ALA A 451 -24.13 4.29 -7.97
CA ALA A 451 -23.23 5.42 -8.15
C ALA A 451 -21.89 4.96 -8.73
N THR A 452 -21.25 5.86 -9.50
CA THR A 452 -19.89 5.65 -10.01
C THR A 452 -19.08 6.87 -9.66
N GLU A 453 -18.17 6.69 -8.71
CA GLU A 453 -17.27 7.73 -8.23
C GLU A 453 -16.04 7.72 -9.11
N THR A 454 -15.64 8.85 -9.68
CA THR A 454 -14.55 8.90 -10.67
C THR A 454 -13.42 9.79 -10.19
N VAL A 455 -12.21 9.25 -10.22
CA VAL A 455 -10.96 9.96 -9.99
C VAL A 455 -10.19 10.01 -11.30
N ARG A 456 -9.95 11.21 -11.81
CA ARG A 456 -9.24 11.45 -13.06
C ARG A 456 -7.89 12.09 -12.78
N PHE A 457 -6.85 11.63 -13.47
CA PHE A 457 -5.50 12.16 -13.29
C PHE A 457 -4.62 12.01 -14.54
N SER A 458 -3.70 12.98 -14.70
CA SER A 458 -2.78 13.15 -15.84
C SER A 458 -1.31 13.32 -15.43
N GLY A 459 -1.02 13.37 -14.12
CA GLY A 459 0.31 13.66 -13.55
C GLY A 459 0.22 14.83 -12.58
N ASP A 460 -0.18 15.99 -13.12
CA ASP A 460 -0.27 17.26 -12.41
C ASP A 460 -1.73 17.64 -12.06
N ASP A 461 -2.69 17.06 -12.80
CA ASP A 461 -4.11 17.27 -12.57
C ASP A 461 -4.72 16.11 -11.77
N PHE A 462 -5.59 16.48 -10.84
CA PHE A 462 -6.49 15.56 -10.17
C PHE A 462 -7.91 16.11 -10.15
N VAL A 463 -8.87 15.29 -10.58
CA VAL A 463 -10.29 15.63 -10.57
C VAL A 463 -11.08 14.50 -9.93
N TYR A 464 -11.84 14.83 -8.90
CA TYR A 464 -12.84 13.93 -8.33
C TYR A 464 -14.24 14.34 -8.82
N GLU A 465 -14.94 13.42 -9.48
CA GLU A 465 -16.32 13.58 -9.96
C GLU A 465 -17.23 12.64 -9.16
N ALA A 466 -18.24 13.24 -8.50
CA ALA A 466 -19.10 12.52 -7.56
C ALA A 466 -20.21 11.73 -8.28
N GLY A 467 -20.31 10.44 -8.00
CA GLY A 467 -21.34 9.55 -8.56
C GLY A 467 -22.71 9.70 -7.91
N ALA A 468 -22.72 10.21 -6.67
CA ALA A 468 -23.86 10.57 -5.85
C ALA A 468 -23.54 11.86 -5.08
N ARG A 469 -24.48 12.31 -4.22
CA ARG A 469 -24.20 13.39 -3.26
C ARG A 469 -23.24 12.86 -2.19
N GLN A 470 -22.07 13.48 -2.05
CA GLN A 470 -20.96 12.99 -1.21
C GLN A 470 -20.41 14.10 -0.32
N LYS A 471 -19.75 13.71 0.77
CA LYS A 471 -18.97 14.61 1.66
C LYS A 471 -17.53 14.10 1.76
N PRO A 472 -16.76 14.21 0.67
CA PRO A 472 -15.42 13.66 0.63
C PRO A 472 -14.42 14.51 1.42
N THR A 473 -13.28 13.91 1.74
CA THR A 473 -12.07 14.64 2.11
C THR A 473 -11.04 14.45 1.00
N ILE A 474 -10.48 15.55 0.49
CA ILE A 474 -9.48 15.54 -0.58
C ILE A 474 -8.13 15.91 0.00
N ARG A 475 -7.08 15.13 -0.30
CA ARG A 475 -5.70 15.47 0.08
C ARG A 475 -4.79 15.52 -1.13
N VAL A 476 -3.89 16.49 -1.11
CA VAL A 476 -2.77 16.61 -2.06
C VAL A 476 -1.50 16.75 -1.26
N ALA A 477 -0.49 15.95 -1.55
CA ALA A 477 0.80 16.02 -0.87
C ALA A 477 1.96 15.84 -1.83
N ASP A 478 3.06 16.53 -1.56
CA ASP A 478 4.31 16.40 -2.28
C ASP A 478 5.49 16.21 -1.29
N SER A 479 6.70 16.56 -1.71
CA SER A 479 7.91 16.48 -0.89
C SER A 479 7.96 17.43 0.32
N ARG A 480 7.24 18.55 0.29
CA ARG A 480 7.28 19.65 1.27
C ARG A 480 5.92 20.01 1.84
N GLY A 481 4.85 19.96 1.06
CA GLY A 481 3.51 20.39 1.46
C GLY A 481 2.49 19.27 1.46
N GLN A 482 1.50 19.37 2.35
CA GLN A 482 0.23 18.67 2.25
C GLN A 482 -0.91 19.67 2.44
N TYR A 483 -1.95 19.50 1.64
CA TYR A 483 -3.21 20.22 1.69
C TYR A 483 -4.33 19.21 1.91
N GLU A 484 -5.18 19.43 2.90
CA GLU A 484 -6.39 18.65 3.16
C GLU A 484 -7.61 19.56 3.03
N VAL A 485 -8.45 19.28 2.04
CA VAL A 485 -9.70 19.99 1.80
C VAL A 485 -10.87 19.15 2.36
N SER A 486 -11.66 19.74 3.24
CA SER A 486 -12.74 19.05 3.95
C SER A 486 -13.95 19.97 4.20
N ASP A 487 -14.96 19.43 4.89
CA ASP A 487 -16.19 20.13 5.29
C ASP A 487 -17.02 20.73 4.14
N PHE A 488 -17.02 20.07 3.00
CA PHE A 488 -17.90 20.39 1.89
C PHE A 488 -18.76 19.21 1.48
N GLU A 489 -19.78 19.52 0.68
CA GLU A 489 -20.63 18.54 0.06
C GLU A 489 -20.69 18.81 -1.43
N ILE A 490 -20.58 17.75 -2.22
CA ILE A 490 -20.59 17.82 -3.67
C ILE A 490 -21.77 17.02 -4.22
N GLN A 491 -22.54 17.62 -5.11
CA GLN A 491 -23.71 16.98 -5.71
C GLN A 491 -23.30 15.98 -6.80
N LYS A 492 -24.21 15.07 -7.10
CA LYS A 492 -24.03 14.08 -8.16
C LYS A 492 -23.68 14.74 -9.51
N GLY A 493 -22.65 14.24 -10.15
CA GLY A 493 -22.17 14.66 -11.47
C GLY A 493 -21.34 15.95 -11.44
N ARG A 494 -21.06 16.47 -10.25
CA ARG A 494 -20.17 17.61 -10.03
C ARG A 494 -18.76 17.16 -9.72
N SER A 495 -17.81 18.05 -9.99
CA SER A 495 -16.38 17.80 -9.89
C SER A 495 -15.70 18.79 -8.95
N PHE A 496 -14.78 18.27 -8.15
CA PHE A 496 -13.79 19.06 -7.42
C PHE A 496 -12.41 18.77 -8.01
N LYS A 497 -11.58 19.79 -8.16
CA LYS A 497 -10.28 19.72 -8.81
C LYS A 497 -9.16 20.22 -7.90
N ALA A 498 -8.01 19.58 -8.05
CA ALA A 498 -6.75 20.07 -7.54
C ALA A 498 -5.71 19.99 -8.67
N GLU A 499 -5.27 21.15 -9.14
CA GLU A 499 -4.38 21.29 -10.31
C GLU A 499 -3.13 22.06 -9.90
N GLU A 500 -1.97 21.70 -10.47
CA GLU A 500 -0.76 22.55 -10.37
C GLU A 500 -0.76 23.55 -11.52
N ASP A 501 -0.49 24.81 -11.22
CA ASP A 501 -0.22 25.79 -12.28
C ASP A 501 1.24 25.75 -12.75
N ASP A 502 1.55 26.47 -13.83
CA ASP A 502 2.91 26.53 -14.40
C ASP A 502 3.99 27.07 -13.43
N SER A 503 3.59 27.64 -12.28
CA SER A 503 4.48 28.14 -11.24
C SER A 503 4.63 27.21 -10.04
N GLY A 504 3.99 26.04 -10.04
CA GLY A 504 4.08 25.08 -8.94
C GLY A 504 3.03 25.29 -7.84
N ARG A 505 2.09 26.21 -8.03
CA ARG A 505 1.05 26.53 -7.04
C ARG A 505 -0.13 25.57 -7.19
N ILE A 506 -0.78 25.25 -6.07
CA ILE A 506 -1.94 24.35 -6.07
C ILE A 506 -3.21 25.17 -6.17
N ALA A 507 -3.98 24.96 -7.23
CA ALA A 507 -5.30 25.55 -7.41
C ALA A 507 -6.40 24.55 -7.07
N PHE A 508 -7.31 24.94 -6.19
CA PHE A 508 -8.55 24.22 -5.89
C PHE A 508 -9.73 24.91 -6.57
N SER A 509 -10.55 24.12 -7.28
CA SER A 509 -11.76 24.63 -7.93
C SER A 509 -12.83 23.55 -8.00
N ASP A 510 -14.08 23.95 -8.21
CA ASP A 510 -15.21 23.05 -8.39
C ASP A 510 -16.19 23.58 -9.45
N ASP A 511 -17.10 22.70 -9.91
CA ASP A 511 -18.17 23.07 -10.84
C ASP A 511 -19.58 22.99 -10.23
N ASP A 512 -19.66 22.91 -8.89
CA ASP A 512 -20.90 22.76 -8.15
C ASP A 512 -21.43 24.13 -7.71
N PRO A 513 -22.53 24.62 -8.30
CA PRO A 513 -23.09 25.91 -7.92
C PRO A 513 -23.64 25.95 -6.48
N ASP A 514 -23.80 24.79 -5.83
CA ASP A 514 -24.27 24.69 -4.43
C ASP A 514 -23.10 24.59 -3.43
N LEU A 515 -21.85 24.54 -3.89
CA LEU A 515 -20.65 24.46 -3.06
C LEU A 515 -20.10 25.88 -2.84
N ASP A 516 -20.38 26.45 -1.66
CA ASP A 516 -20.03 27.83 -1.34
C ASP A 516 -18.66 27.99 -0.66
N ALA A 517 -18.30 27.06 0.24
CA ALA A 517 -17.08 27.12 1.03
C ALA A 517 -16.61 25.75 1.55
N TYR A 518 -15.35 25.66 1.96
CA TYR A 518 -14.71 24.48 2.51
C TYR A 518 -13.57 24.84 3.46
N ASN A 519 -13.13 23.87 4.26
CA ASN A 519 -11.96 24.04 5.14
C ASN A 519 -10.70 23.50 4.44
N ILE A 520 -9.56 24.12 4.72
CA ILE A 520 -8.26 23.69 4.20
C ILE A 520 -7.24 23.67 5.33
N ASP A 521 -6.72 22.48 5.63
CA ASP A 521 -5.59 22.30 6.52
C ASP A 521 -4.31 22.13 5.70
N VAL A 522 -3.27 22.90 6.02
CA VAL A 522 -1.99 22.88 5.31
C VAL A 522 -0.86 22.52 6.28
N GLU A 523 -0.08 21.49 5.93
CA GLU A 523 1.17 21.14 6.60
C GLU A 523 2.36 21.42 5.67
N ILE A 524 3.28 22.27 6.12
CA ILE A 524 4.53 22.58 5.40
C ILE A 524 5.71 22.07 6.21
N VAL A 525 6.47 21.15 5.62
CA VAL A 525 7.66 20.55 6.21
C VAL A 525 8.89 21.30 5.72
N GLY A 526 9.28 22.34 6.46
CA GLY A 526 10.47 23.14 6.20
C GLY A 526 11.77 22.48 6.70
N ASP A 527 12.90 23.14 6.47
CA ASP A 527 14.23 22.63 6.84
C ASP A 527 14.46 22.60 8.37
N GLU A 528 13.91 23.57 9.09
CA GLU A 528 14.10 23.69 10.55
C GLU A 528 12.88 23.22 11.35
N GLU A 529 11.67 23.50 10.86
CA GLU A 529 10.42 23.17 11.55
C GLU A 529 9.31 22.73 10.59
N THR A 530 8.18 22.32 11.17
CA THR A 530 6.94 22.03 10.43
C THR A 530 5.90 23.06 10.85
N LEU A 531 5.31 23.74 9.86
CA LEU A 531 4.27 24.74 10.05
C LEU A 531 2.92 24.15 9.69
N GLU A 532 1.90 24.44 10.50
CA GLU A 532 0.52 24.05 10.25
C GLU A 532 -0.36 25.31 10.13
N TYR A 533 -1.25 25.29 9.15
CA TYR A 533 -2.25 26.34 8.90
C TYR A 533 -3.63 25.69 8.84
N GLU A 534 -4.61 26.33 9.46
CA GLU A 534 -6.03 25.91 9.42
C GLU A 534 -6.79 27.10 8.82
N LEU A 535 -7.41 26.89 7.66
CA LEU A 535 -8.21 27.89 6.96
C LEU A 535 -9.67 27.42 6.96
N GLU A 536 -10.54 28.13 7.68
CA GLU A 536 -11.97 27.82 7.76
C GLU A 536 -12.78 28.68 6.77
N ASP A 537 -13.89 28.14 6.27
CA ASP A 537 -14.84 28.82 5.39
C ASP A 537 -14.19 29.47 4.14
N VAL A 538 -13.24 28.76 3.51
CA VAL A 538 -12.55 29.21 2.30
C VAL A 538 -13.47 29.07 1.10
N SER A 539 -13.63 30.15 0.32
CA SER A 539 -14.44 30.19 -0.89
C SER A 539 -13.62 30.65 -2.08
N ALA A 540 -13.90 30.11 -3.26
CA ALA A 540 -13.27 30.54 -4.51
C ALA A 540 -13.44 32.05 -4.75
N GLY A 541 -12.39 32.68 -5.28
CA GLY A 541 -12.42 34.08 -5.71
C GLY A 541 -13.22 34.31 -6.99
N ASP A 542 -13.15 35.52 -7.55
CA ASP A 542 -13.85 35.90 -8.80
C ASP A 542 -13.46 34.99 -9.99
N ASP A 543 -12.26 34.40 -9.96
CA ASP A 543 -11.73 33.49 -10.98
C ASP A 543 -12.19 32.03 -10.79
N GLY A 544 -13.01 31.73 -9.77
CA GLY A 544 -13.58 30.40 -9.53
C GLY A 544 -12.59 29.38 -8.95
N GLN A 545 -11.48 29.85 -8.37
CA GLN A 545 -10.46 29.02 -7.76
C GLN A 545 -9.96 29.62 -6.44
N VAL A 546 -9.36 28.75 -5.61
CA VAL A 546 -8.53 29.11 -4.45
C VAL A 546 -7.12 28.69 -4.77
N LEU A 547 -6.18 29.62 -4.75
CA LEU A 547 -4.80 29.38 -5.13
C LEU A 547 -3.90 29.31 -3.90
N MET A 548 -3.15 28.22 -3.73
CA MET A 548 -2.20 28.04 -2.63
C MET A 548 -0.78 28.13 -3.14
N ASP A 549 0.01 29.00 -2.49
CA ASP A 549 1.42 29.20 -2.79
C ASP A 549 2.26 29.02 -1.52
N ILE A 550 3.43 28.40 -1.68
CA ILE A 550 4.44 28.34 -0.62
C ILE A 550 5.59 29.21 -1.11
N ASP A 551 5.80 30.33 -0.42
CA ASP A 551 6.81 31.30 -0.84
C ASP A 551 8.25 30.77 -0.62
N ASP A 552 9.22 31.56 -1.07
CA ASP A 552 10.65 31.22 -0.94
C ASP A 552 11.12 31.09 0.52
N GLU A 553 10.36 31.63 1.48
CA GLU A 553 10.63 31.54 2.93
C GLU A 553 9.94 30.32 3.57
N GLY A 554 9.09 29.61 2.82
CA GLY A 554 8.34 28.45 3.28
C GLY A 554 7.06 28.81 4.02
N GLU A 555 6.57 30.04 3.87
CA GLU A 555 5.29 30.49 4.41
C GLU A 555 4.16 30.30 3.38
N LEU A 556 2.96 29.99 3.87
CA LEU A 556 1.76 29.88 3.05
C LEU A 556 1.24 31.26 2.66
N ASP A 557 1.11 31.51 1.36
CA ASP A 557 0.27 32.57 0.79
C ASP A 557 -0.93 31.94 0.07
N PHE A 558 -2.07 32.62 0.05
CA PHE A 558 -3.22 32.13 -0.71
C PHE A 558 -4.04 33.23 -1.37
N ASP A 559 -4.47 32.93 -2.61
CA ASP A 559 -5.24 33.82 -3.46
C ASP A 559 -6.73 33.52 -3.60
#